data_AF-A0A3A5JD31-F1
#
_entry.id   AF-A0A3A5JD31-F1
#
_cell.length_a   1.000
_cell.length_b   1.000
_cell.length_c   1.000
_cell.angle_alpha   90.00
_cell.angle_beta   90.00
_cell.angle_gamma   90.00
#
_symmetry.space_group_name_H-M   'P 1'
#
loop_
_entity.id
_entity.type
_entity.pdbx_description
1 polymer ?
#
loop_
_entity_poly.entity_id
_entity_poly.type
_entity_poly.pdbx_seq_one_letter_code
_entity_poly.pdbx_strand_id
1 'polypeptide(L)'
;MTRPASTDDPAADPVVPALRAGIAVYNSGRYHAAHDAWEECWLDRTGDDERLLHGLIQLTAAVHHATQGNQAGATGLAENAREYLEALPEDYRDVNVDDVRGFLVRFAADPDIEHTPPVELTHRGTALHVAALDFEASAVVARALAEADGFDVEQLDRAIDYAKADLEDGQATSPFVTLVYDLAREENRGIVYQRLAEHTRRRRARDESVDGLFEQR
;
A
#
# COMPACT_ATOMS: atom_id res chain seq x y z
N MET A 1 -26.08 33.25 -0.08
CA MET A 1 -25.65 32.27 0.94
C MET A 1 -25.56 30.92 0.27
N THR A 2 -24.40 30.63 -0.32
CA THR A 2 -24.11 29.36 -0.98
C THR A 2 -23.67 28.38 0.11
N ARG A 3 -24.37 27.26 0.26
CA ARG A 3 -23.94 26.14 1.12
C ARG A 3 -22.51 25.73 0.72
N PRO A 4 -21.60 25.45 1.66
CA PRO A 4 -20.36 24.79 1.29
C PRO A 4 -20.70 23.42 0.68
N ALA A 5 -19.97 23.06 -0.38
CA ALA A 5 -20.03 21.72 -0.96
C ALA A 5 -19.70 20.72 0.15
N SER A 6 -20.62 19.80 0.40
CA SER A 6 -20.40 18.64 1.26
C SER A 6 -19.31 17.79 0.61
N THR A 7 -18.21 17.55 1.32
CA THR A 7 -17.06 16.71 0.94
C THR A 7 -17.36 15.19 0.97
N ASP A 8 -18.61 14.78 0.74
CA ASP A 8 -19.00 13.38 0.60
C ASP A 8 -19.13 13.04 -0.90
N ASP A 9 -18.04 13.19 -1.64
CA ASP A 9 -17.88 12.39 -2.85
C ASP A 9 -17.36 11.02 -2.40
N PRO A 10 -18.07 9.90 -2.61
CA PRO A 10 -17.59 8.55 -2.32
C PRO A 10 -16.51 8.14 -3.34
N ALA A 11 -15.49 8.98 -3.49
CA ALA A 11 -14.21 8.57 -4.04
C ALA A 11 -13.81 7.29 -3.32
N ALA A 12 -13.59 6.23 -4.10
CA ALA A 12 -13.43 4.86 -3.65
C ALA A 12 -12.64 4.79 -2.34
N ASP A 13 -13.23 4.18 -1.31
CA ASP A 13 -12.64 4.04 0.02
C ASP A 13 -11.15 3.60 -0.08
N PRO A 14 -10.18 4.50 0.15
CA PRO A 14 -8.77 4.24 -0.13
C PRO A 14 -8.20 3.21 0.86
N VAL A 15 -8.91 2.93 1.96
CA VAL A 15 -8.52 1.93 2.95
C VAL A 15 -8.50 0.54 2.33
N VAL A 16 -9.44 0.19 1.45
CA VAL A 16 -9.52 -1.15 0.88
C VAL A 16 -8.34 -1.46 -0.05
N PRO A 17 -7.98 -0.61 -1.04
CA PRO A 17 -6.76 -0.79 -1.82
C PRO A 17 -5.50 -0.85 -0.96
N ALA A 18 -5.35 0.03 0.04
CA ALA A 18 -4.20 0.05 0.94
C ALA A 18 -4.08 -1.23 1.77
N LEU A 19 -5.19 -1.71 2.35
CA LEU A 19 -5.24 -2.98 3.07
C LEU A 19 -4.81 -4.14 2.17
N ARG A 20 -5.40 -4.25 0.98
CA ARG A 20 -5.07 -5.34 0.04
C ARG A 20 -3.62 -5.29 -0.40
N ALA A 21 -3.08 -4.09 -0.65
CA ALA A 21 -1.69 -3.88 -1.04
C ALA A 21 -0.73 -4.29 0.08
N GLY A 22 -0.87 -3.72 1.28
CA GLY A 22 0.01 -4.02 2.40
C GLY A 22 -0.07 -5.48 2.85
N ILE A 23 -1.26 -6.11 2.82
CA ILE A 23 -1.42 -7.56 3.09
C ILE A 23 -0.61 -8.39 2.08
N ALA A 24 -0.73 -8.09 0.78
CA ALA A 24 -0.02 -8.83 -0.26
C ALA A 24 1.51 -8.64 -0.17
N VAL A 25 1.96 -7.44 0.19
CA VAL A 25 3.38 -7.12 0.35
C VAL A 25 3.94 -7.78 1.62
N TYR A 26 3.19 -7.72 2.74
CA TYR A 26 3.52 -8.42 3.99
C TYR A 26 3.69 -9.92 3.76
N ASN A 27 2.70 -10.56 3.12
CA ASN A 27 2.71 -12.00 2.83
C ASN A 27 3.87 -12.41 1.89
N SER A 28 4.47 -11.45 1.17
CA SER A 28 5.67 -11.69 0.34
C SER A 28 6.99 -11.55 1.11
N GLY A 29 6.94 -11.31 2.43
CA GLY A 29 8.11 -11.12 3.29
C GLY A 29 8.72 -9.71 3.22
N ARG A 30 8.07 -8.76 2.55
CA ARG A 30 8.55 -7.37 2.39
C ARG A 30 7.97 -6.47 3.48
N TYR A 31 8.29 -6.76 4.74
CA TYR A 31 7.64 -6.14 5.90
C TYR A 31 7.78 -4.61 5.96
N HIS A 32 8.93 -4.06 5.60
CA HIS A 32 9.11 -2.61 5.56
C HIS A 32 8.27 -1.96 4.44
N ALA A 33 8.24 -2.51 3.23
CA ALA A 33 7.37 -1.96 2.19
C ALA A 33 5.87 -2.11 2.50
N ALA A 34 5.48 -3.11 3.30
CA ALA A 34 4.11 -3.24 3.78
C ALA A 34 3.73 -2.13 4.77
N HIS A 35 4.70 -1.63 5.56
CA HIS A 35 4.51 -0.47 6.43
C HIS A 35 4.14 0.74 5.57
N ASP A 36 4.95 1.03 4.56
CA ASP A 36 4.79 2.22 3.71
C ASP A 36 3.47 2.18 2.93
N ALA A 37 3.04 0.99 2.50
CA ALA A 37 1.75 0.80 1.83
C ALA A 37 0.53 1.18 2.69
N TRP A 38 0.65 1.15 4.02
CA TRP A 38 -0.41 1.56 4.95
C TRP A 38 -0.21 2.96 5.50
N GLU A 39 1.02 3.46 5.60
CA GLU A 39 1.36 4.72 6.27
C GLU A 39 0.64 5.92 5.66
N GLU A 40 0.67 6.07 4.34
CA GLU A 40 0.02 7.19 3.65
C GLU A 40 -1.49 7.22 3.91
N CYS A 41 -2.13 6.04 3.90
CA CYS A 41 -3.55 5.94 4.20
C CYS A 41 -3.83 6.22 5.68
N TRP A 42 -2.92 5.85 6.59
CA TRP A 42 -3.06 6.01 8.04
C TRP A 42 -2.98 7.46 8.52
N LEU A 43 -2.06 8.27 7.97
CA LEU A 43 -1.74 9.62 8.48
C LEU A 43 -2.96 10.55 8.66
N ASP A 44 -3.98 10.39 7.82
CA ASP A 44 -5.21 11.21 7.85
C ASP A 44 -6.41 10.51 8.51
N ARG A 45 -6.22 9.39 9.21
CA ARG A 45 -7.32 8.59 9.79
C ARG A 45 -7.52 8.88 11.27
N THR A 46 -8.74 8.58 11.70
CA THR A 46 -9.14 8.55 13.11
C THR A 46 -10.07 7.36 13.33
N GLY A 47 -10.32 6.97 14.59
CA GLY A 47 -11.28 5.92 14.92
C GLY A 47 -10.75 4.51 14.65
N ASP A 48 -11.63 3.59 14.25
CA ASP A 48 -11.28 2.17 14.08
C ASP A 48 -10.35 1.91 12.90
N ASP A 49 -10.43 2.69 11.82
CA ASP A 49 -9.50 2.56 10.68
C ASP A 49 -8.09 3.02 11.05
N GLU A 50 -7.95 4.07 11.86
CA GLU A 50 -6.65 4.48 12.40
C GLU A 50 -6.07 3.37 13.25
N ARG A 51 -6.85 2.82 14.19
CA ARG A 51 -6.45 1.68 15.03
C ARG A 51 -6.00 0.48 14.22
N LEU A 52 -6.78 0.11 13.19
CA LEU A 52 -6.45 -1.03 12.34
C LEU A 52 -5.11 -0.81 11.62
N LEU A 53 -4.98 0.30 10.89
CA LEU A 53 -3.78 0.57 10.11
C LEU A 53 -2.56 0.72 11.02
N HIS A 54 -2.68 1.43 12.14
CA HIS A 54 -1.60 1.59 13.10
C HIS A 54 -1.18 0.24 13.71
N GLY A 55 -2.14 -0.60 14.10
CA GLY A 55 -1.85 -1.94 14.59
C GLY A 55 -1.11 -2.81 13.57
N LEU A 56 -1.52 -2.75 12.29
CA LEU A 56 -0.86 -3.48 11.19
C LEU A 56 0.54 -2.93 10.88
N ILE A 57 0.72 -1.61 10.92
CA ILE A 57 2.02 -0.92 10.81
C ILE A 57 2.98 -1.38 11.93
N GLN A 58 2.50 -1.44 13.17
CA GLN A 58 3.31 -1.92 14.31
C GLN A 58 3.62 -3.42 14.21
N LEU A 59 2.64 -4.24 13.76
CA LEU A 59 2.85 -5.66 13.47
C LEU A 59 4.00 -5.86 12.47
N THR A 60 3.97 -5.15 11.35
CA THR A 60 5.00 -5.32 10.31
C THR A 60 6.36 -4.80 10.77
N ALA A 61 6.39 -3.71 11.53
CA ALA A 61 7.62 -3.20 12.14
C ALA A 61 8.20 -4.21 13.15
N ALA A 62 7.37 -4.86 13.97
CA ALA A 62 7.79 -5.87 14.92
C ALA A 62 8.47 -7.06 14.22
N VAL A 63 7.83 -7.58 13.16
CA VAL A 63 8.38 -8.67 12.35
C VAL A 63 9.69 -8.23 11.68
N HIS A 64 9.73 -7.03 11.07
CA HIS A 64 10.94 -6.49 10.47
C HIS A 64 12.09 -6.40 11.48
N HIS A 65 11.85 -5.86 12.68
CA HIS A 65 12.85 -5.76 13.74
C HIS A 65 13.40 -7.13 14.14
N ALA A 66 12.55 -8.14 14.27
CA ALA A 66 13.00 -9.51 14.54
C ALA A 66 13.89 -10.05 13.40
N THR A 67 13.55 -9.80 12.13
CA THR A 67 14.42 -10.19 11.00
C THR A 67 15.81 -9.54 11.04
N GLN A 68 15.94 -8.40 11.70
CA GLN A 68 17.21 -7.67 11.87
C GLN A 68 17.93 -8.03 13.19
N GLY A 69 17.42 -9.00 13.95
CA GLY A 69 17.97 -9.39 15.26
C GLY A 69 17.64 -8.44 16.41
N ASN A 70 16.76 -7.45 16.20
CA ASN A 70 16.31 -6.53 17.24
C ASN A 70 15.09 -7.08 17.99
N GLN A 71 15.32 -8.13 18.78
CA GLN A 71 14.27 -8.83 19.53
C GLN A 71 13.57 -7.93 20.56
N ALA A 72 14.33 -7.10 21.30
CA ALA A 72 13.75 -6.21 22.30
C ALA A 72 12.82 -5.16 21.67
N GLY A 73 13.23 -4.59 20.52
CA GLY A 73 12.37 -3.69 19.76
C GLY A 73 11.13 -4.41 19.20
N ALA A 74 11.31 -5.64 18.70
CA ALA A 74 10.21 -6.45 18.18
C ALA A 74 9.13 -6.74 19.24
N THR A 75 9.52 -7.08 20.48
CA THR A 75 8.56 -7.29 21.58
C THR A 75 7.73 -6.03 21.84
N GLY A 76 8.36 -4.87 22.01
CA GLY A 76 7.64 -3.63 22.31
C GLY A 76 6.68 -3.21 21.17
N LEU A 77 7.10 -3.37 19.92
CA LEU A 77 6.23 -3.12 18.76
C LEU A 77 5.05 -4.09 18.71
N ALA A 78 5.27 -5.36 19.05
CA ALA A 78 4.20 -6.36 19.09
C ALA A 78 3.17 -6.09 20.20
N GLU A 79 3.62 -5.64 21.37
CA GLU A 79 2.75 -5.22 22.46
C GLU A 79 1.90 -4.01 22.06
N ASN A 80 2.51 -2.98 21.47
CA ASN A 80 1.81 -1.81 20.96
C ASN A 80 0.80 -2.16 19.87
N ALA A 81 1.19 -3.00 18.90
CA ALA A 81 0.29 -3.48 17.85
C ALA A 81 -0.98 -4.10 18.45
N ARG A 82 -0.83 -4.90 19.52
CA ARG A 82 -1.96 -5.54 20.19
C ARG A 82 -2.88 -4.52 20.84
N GLU A 83 -2.34 -3.47 21.49
CA GLU A 83 -3.14 -2.42 22.12
C GLU A 83 -4.04 -1.70 21.10
N TYR A 84 -3.52 -1.39 19.91
CA TYR A 84 -4.32 -0.79 18.84
C TYR A 84 -5.44 -1.71 18.34
N LEU A 85 -5.17 -3.01 18.23
CA LEU A 85 -6.10 -4.00 17.66
C LEU A 85 -7.09 -4.57 18.69
N GLU A 86 -6.88 -4.35 19.99
CA GLU A 86 -7.63 -5.02 21.06
C GLU A 86 -9.16 -4.76 20.97
N ALA A 87 -9.54 -3.51 20.73
CA ALA A 87 -10.95 -3.09 20.71
C ALA A 87 -11.67 -3.36 19.37
N LEU A 88 -10.95 -3.82 18.34
CA LEU A 88 -11.53 -4.05 17.02
C LEU A 88 -12.29 -5.40 16.97
N PRO A 89 -13.37 -5.48 16.15
CA PRO A 89 -13.95 -6.76 15.75
C PRO A 89 -12.91 -7.75 15.22
N GLU A 90 -13.16 -9.05 15.40
CA GLU A 90 -12.27 -10.14 14.98
C GLU A 90 -11.96 -10.15 13.48
N ASP A 91 -12.86 -9.58 12.68
CA ASP A 91 -12.84 -9.51 11.22
C ASP A 91 -12.94 -8.06 10.70
N TYR A 92 -12.53 -7.06 11.49
CA TYR A 92 -12.68 -5.65 11.12
C TYR A 92 -12.06 -5.36 9.75
N ARG A 93 -12.83 -4.68 8.88
CA ARG A 93 -12.49 -4.44 7.46
C ARG A 93 -12.14 -5.71 6.67
N ASP A 94 -12.79 -6.82 7.00
CA ASP A 94 -12.57 -8.15 6.42
C ASP A 94 -11.14 -8.72 6.66
N VAL A 95 -10.36 -8.14 7.57
CA VAL A 95 -9.00 -8.60 7.94
C VAL A 95 -9.09 -9.59 9.10
N ASN A 96 -8.27 -10.65 9.12
CA ASN A 96 -8.22 -11.63 10.20
C ASN A 96 -7.55 -11.08 11.48
N VAL A 97 -8.15 -10.06 12.10
CA VAL A 97 -7.63 -9.37 13.29
C VAL A 97 -7.44 -10.31 14.47
N ASP A 98 -8.32 -11.30 14.66
CA ASP A 98 -8.16 -12.26 15.76
C ASP A 98 -6.90 -13.11 15.65
N ASP A 99 -6.59 -13.61 14.45
CA ASP A 99 -5.36 -14.35 14.18
C ASP A 99 -4.13 -13.48 14.44
N VAL A 100 -4.19 -12.20 14.05
CA VAL A 100 -3.13 -11.22 14.30
C VAL A 100 -2.92 -11.02 15.79
N ARG A 101 -3.98 -10.84 16.58
CA ARG A 101 -3.88 -10.72 18.04
C ARG A 101 -3.26 -11.97 18.67
N GLY A 102 -3.69 -13.16 18.23
CA GLY A 102 -3.14 -14.43 18.71
C GLY A 102 -1.67 -14.66 18.32
N PHE A 103 -1.26 -14.17 17.15
CA PHE A 103 0.15 -14.12 16.75
C PHE A 103 0.95 -13.17 17.63
N LEU A 104 0.50 -11.93 17.81
CA LEU A 104 1.21 -10.90 18.58
C LEU A 104 1.47 -11.32 20.03
N VAL A 105 0.53 -12.04 20.67
CA VAL A 105 0.73 -12.59 22.02
C VAL A 105 1.90 -13.58 22.07
N ARG A 106 1.97 -14.50 21.09
CA ARG A 106 3.05 -15.50 21.02
C ARG A 106 4.38 -14.85 20.64
N PHE A 107 4.33 -13.95 19.66
CA PHE A 107 5.50 -13.28 19.12
C PHE A 107 6.16 -12.33 20.13
N ALA A 108 5.38 -11.63 20.96
CA ALA A 108 5.95 -10.81 22.02
C ALA A 108 6.74 -11.64 23.06
N ALA A 109 6.33 -12.88 23.31
CA ALA A 109 6.98 -13.79 24.25
C ALA A 109 8.25 -14.47 23.67
N ASP A 110 8.27 -14.71 22.35
CA ASP A 110 9.40 -15.29 21.62
C ASP A 110 9.53 -14.62 20.23
N PRO A 111 10.16 -13.42 20.15
CA PRO A 111 10.26 -12.62 18.93
C PRO A 111 11.37 -13.15 18.01
N ASP A 112 11.36 -14.45 17.77
CA ASP A 112 12.17 -15.15 16.80
C ASP A 112 11.26 -15.66 15.68
N ILE A 113 11.50 -15.20 14.45
CA ILE A 113 10.68 -15.55 13.28
C ILE A 113 10.79 -17.03 12.90
N GLU A 114 11.83 -17.74 13.35
CA GLU A 114 11.98 -19.18 13.12
C GLU A 114 11.08 -19.99 14.07
N HIS A 115 10.94 -19.53 15.32
CA HIS A 115 10.09 -20.18 16.33
C HIS A 115 8.63 -19.73 16.23
N THR A 116 8.41 -18.45 15.95
CA THR A 116 7.10 -17.81 15.81
C THR A 116 6.99 -17.21 14.42
N PRO A 117 6.70 -18.02 13.39
CA PRO A 117 6.61 -17.55 12.01
C PRO A 117 5.53 -16.48 11.85
N PRO A 118 5.76 -15.44 11.02
CA PRO A 118 4.81 -14.36 10.76
C PRO A 118 3.42 -14.89 10.35
N VAL A 119 2.38 -14.26 10.88
CA VAL A 119 0.98 -14.64 10.59
C VAL A 119 0.62 -14.35 9.14
N GLU A 120 -0.02 -15.29 8.45
CA GLU A 120 -0.53 -15.00 7.11
C GLU A 120 -1.74 -14.06 7.22
N LEU A 121 -1.63 -12.87 6.61
CA LEU A 121 -2.70 -11.90 6.60
C LEU A 121 -3.70 -12.24 5.49
N THR A 122 -4.99 -12.10 5.80
CA THR A 122 -6.07 -12.33 4.85
C THR A 122 -6.98 -11.12 4.75
N HIS A 123 -7.64 -10.99 3.60
CA HIS A 123 -8.74 -10.06 3.41
C HIS A 123 -9.91 -10.84 2.81
N ARG A 124 -11.07 -10.79 3.46
CA ARG A 124 -12.24 -11.65 3.16
C ARG A 124 -11.90 -13.14 3.21
N GLY A 125 -11.10 -13.52 4.21
CA GLY A 125 -10.65 -14.89 4.43
C GLY A 125 -9.74 -15.46 3.34
N THR A 126 -9.22 -14.63 2.42
CA THR A 126 -8.30 -15.05 1.36
C THR A 126 -6.93 -14.43 1.56
N ALA A 127 -5.87 -15.24 1.51
CA ALA A 127 -4.51 -14.75 1.46
C ALA A 127 -4.26 -14.03 0.13
N LEU A 128 -3.72 -12.81 0.19
CA LEU A 128 -3.45 -12.01 -1.01
C LEU A 128 -2.00 -12.13 -1.45
N HIS A 129 -1.81 -12.10 -2.78
CA HIS A 129 -0.51 -12.02 -3.43
C HIS A 129 -0.52 -10.89 -4.45
N VAL A 130 0.62 -10.23 -4.63
CA VAL A 130 0.76 -9.03 -5.49
C VAL A 130 0.28 -9.29 -6.93
N ALA A 131 0.50 -10.50 -7.46
CA ALA A 131 0.07 -10.87 -8.81
C ALA A 131 -1.46 -10.86 -9.02
N ALA A 132 -2.24 -11.04 -7.95
CA ALA A 132 -3.70 -11.13 -7.99
C ALA A 132 -4.42 -9.80 -7.68
N LEU A 133 -3.66 -8.74 -7.42
CA LEU A 133 -4.21 -7.41 -7.13
C LEU A 133 -4.79 -6.76 -8.38
N ASP A 134 -5.85 -5.98 -8.16
CA ASP A 134 -6.38 -5.06 -9.16
C ASP A 134 -5.50 -3.81 -9.28
N PHE A 135 -5.88 -2.88 -10.14
CA PHE A 135 -5.06 -1.72 -10.46
C PHE A 135 -4.83 -0.83 -9.23
N GLU A 136 -5.89 -0.49 -8.48
CA GLU A 136 -5.77 0.40 -7.33
C GLU A 136 -4.83 -0.16 -6.27
N ALA A 137 -4.98 -1.44 -5.88
CA ALA A 137 -4.07 -2.04 -4.93
C ALA A 137 -2.66 -2.22 -5.51
N SER A 138 -2.52 -2.53 -6.81
CA SER A 138 -1.20 -2.63 -7.45
C SER A 138 -0.47 -1.29 -7.54
N ALA A 139 -1.19 -0.18 -7.71
CA ALA A 139 -0.63 1.16 -7.71
C ALA A 139 -0.04 1.51 -6.33
N VAL A 140 -0.73 1.15 -5.24
CA VAL A 140 -0.20 1.31 -3.87
C VAL A 140 1.07 0.46 -3.67
N VAL A 141 1.07 -0.80 -4.13
CA VAL A 141 2.27 -1.65 -4.07
C VAL A 141 3.42 -1.05 -4.88
N ALA A 142 3.14 -0.59 -6.11
CA ALA A 142 4.15 0.01 -6.98
C ALA A 142 4.78 1.25 -6.34
N ARG A 143 3.97 2.09 -5.68
CA ARG A 143 4.42 3.28 -4.95
C ARG A 143 5.32 2.93 -3.77
N ALA A 144 4.86 2.04 -2.89
CA ALA A 144 5.63 1.60 -1.73
C ALA A 144 6.98 0.95 -2.11
N LEU A 145 6.99 0.11 -3.15
CA LEU A 145 8.23 -0.51 -3.64
C LEU A 145 9.16 0.49 -4.34
N ALA A 146 8.61 1.47 -5.05
CA ALA A 146 9.40 2.51 -5.70
C ALA A 146 10.08 3.43 -4.67
N GLU A 147 9.39 3.75 -3.58
CA GLU A 147 9.95 4.51 -2.47
C GLU A 147 11.09 3.74 -1.80
N ALA A 148 10.87 2.46 -1.48
CA ALA A 148 11.90 1.59 -0.91
C ALA A 148 13.13 1.42 -1.82
N ASP A 149 12.92 1.42 -3.15
CA ASP A 149 14.00 1.34 -4.15
C ASP A 149 14.64 2.73 -4.45
N GLY A 150 14.15 3.80 -3.82
CA GLY A 150 14.71 5.16 -3.93
C GLY A 150 14.39 5.89 -5.23
N PHE A 151 13.28 5.53 -5.89
CA PHE A 151 12.82 6.19 -7.11
C PHE A 151 12.04 7.48 -6.80
N ASP A 152 11.93 8.36 -7.80
CA ASP A 152 11.12 9.57 -7.70
C ASP A 152 9.62 9.19 -7.76
N VAL A 153 8.98 9.23 -6.60
CA VAL A 153 7.58 8.87 -6.41
C VAL A 153 6.63 9.90 -7.00
N GLU A 154 7.00 11.18 -7.12
CA GLU A 154 6.14 12.19 -7.78
C GLU A 154 5.97 11.89 -9.26
N GLN A 155 7.04 11.40 -9.90
CA GLN A 155 6.99 10.95 -11.29
C GLN A 155 6.15 9.67 -11.46
N LEU A 156 6.16 8.78 -10.46
CA LEU A 156 5.32 7.59 -10.44
C LEU A 156 3.84 7.95 -10.20
N ASP A 157 3.54 8.82 -9.25
CA ASP A 157 2.17 9.27 -8.94
C ASP A 157 1.52 9.85 -10.19
N ARG A 158 2.25 10.66 -10.96
CA ARG A 158 1.77 11.16 -12.24
C ARG A 158 1.55 10.06 -13.30
N ALA A 159 2.37 9.03 -13.30
CA ALA A 159 2.17 7.88 -14.19
C ALA A 159 0.93 7.06 -13.78
N ILE A 160 0.67 6.94 -12.48
CA ILE A 160 -0.53 6.32 -11.92
C ILE A 160 -1.76 7.12 -12.34
N ASP A 161 -1.74 8.45 -12.25
CA ASP A 161 -2.83 9.32 -12.72
C ASP A 161 -3.12 9.10 -14.22
N TYR A 162 -2.07 9.01 -15.04
CA TYR A 162 -2.23 8.70 -16.45
C TYR A 162 -2.77 7.29 -16.71
N ALA A 163 -2.38 6.30 -15.92
CA ALA A 163 -2.94 4.95 -15.99
C ALA A 163 -4.42 4.91 -15.58
N LYS A 164 -4.82 5.66 -14.55
CA LYS A 164 -6.22 5.79 -14.12
C LYS A 164 -7.07 6.41 -15.22
N ALA A 165 -6.63 7.52 -15.80
CA ALA A 165 -7.30 8.14 -16.94
C ALA A 165 -7.42 7.17 -18.14
N ASP A 166 -6.35 6.43 -18.44
CA ASP A 166 -6.38 5.43 -19.51
C ASP A 166 -7.38 4.30 -19.24
N LEU A 167 -7.52 3.84 -17.98
CA LEU A 167 -8.50 2.83 -17.61
C LEU A 167 -9.94 3.34 -17.72
N GLU A 168 -10.19 4.58 -17.32
CA GLU A 168 -11.49 5.25 -17.48
C GLU A 168 -11.88 5.37 -18.97
N ASP A 169 -10.90 5.60 -19.84
CA ASP A 169 -11.05 5.62 -21.31
C ASP A 169 -11.08 4.20 -21.95
N GLY A 170 -11.09 3.14 -21.13
CA GLY A 170 -11.14 1.74 -21.58
C GLY A 170 -9.83 1.21 -22.18
N GLN A 171 -8.71 1.92 -22.01
CA GLN A 171 -7.37 1.57 -22.52
C GLN A 171 -6.59 0.74 -21.50
N ALA A 172 -7.14 -0.40 -21.06
CA ALA A 172 -6.54 -1.25 -20.03
C ALA A 172 -5.15 -1.83 -20.40
N THR A 173 -4.76 -1.80 -21.67
CA THR A 173 -3.44 -2.25 -22.15
C THR A 173 -2.50 -1.09 -22.45
N SER A 174 -2.76 0.12 -21.91
CA SER A 174 -1.87 1.24 -22.10
C SER A 174 -0.48 0.96 -21.48
N PRO A 175 0.58 1.62 -21.97
CA PRO A 175 1.90 1.51 -21.36
C PRO A 175 1.90 1.88 -19.88
N PHE A 176 1.10 2.86 -19.46
CA PHE A 176 1.04 3.27 -18.05
C PHE A 176 0.43 2.18 -17.17
N VAL A 177 -0.71 1.63 -17.56
CA VAL A 177 -1.37 0.55 -16.82
C VAL A 177 -0.44 -0.66 -16.69
N THR A 178 0.16 -1.07 -17.80
CA THR A 178 1.06 -2.22 -17.84
C THR A 178 2.29 -2.00 -16.97
N LEU A 179 2.97 -0.85 -17.10
CA LEU A 179 4.20 -0.57 -16.38
C LEU A 179 3.98 -0.37 -14.86
N VAL A 180 2.82 0.13 -14.42
CA VAL A 180 2.47 0.17 -12.99
C VAL A 180 2.32 -1.24 -12.43
N TYR A 181 1.63 -2.14 -13.15
CA TYR A 181 1.55 -3.55 -12.76
C TYR A 181 2.93 -4.23 -12.73
N ASP A 182 3.75 -3.99 -13.75
CA ASP A 182 5.11 -4.54 -13.81
C ASP A 182 5.97 -4.03 -12.66
N LEU A 183 5.83 -2.74 -12.29
CA LEU A 183 6.58 -2.15 -11.18
C LEU A 183 6.19 -2.79 -9.84
N ALA A 184 4.91 -3.11 -9.65
CA ALA A 184 4.44 -3.84 -8.47
C ALA A 184 4.99 -5.28 -8.42
N ARG A 185 5.12 -5.95 -9.57
CA ARG A 185 5.31 -7.42 -9.64
C ARG A 185 6.73 -7.88 -9.93
N GLU A 186 7.51 -7.10 -10.67
CA GLU A 186 8.84 -7.51 -11.13
C GLU A 186 9.94 -7.18 -10.14
N GLU A 187 11.05 -7.93 -10.21
CA GLU A 187 12.27 -7.63 -9.45
C GLU A 187 13.16 -6.60 -10.16
N ASN A 188 13.12 -6.52 -11.49
CA ASN A 188 13.92 -5.59 -12.29
C ASN A 188 13.28 -4.19 -12.38
N ARG A 189 12.80 -3.67 -11.25
CA ARG A 189 12.01 -2.42 -11.18
C ARG A 189 12.72 -1.21 -11.75
N GLY A 190 14.05 -1.14 -11.69
CA GLY A 190 14.82 -0.05 -12.27
C GLY A 190 14.57 0.14 -13.78
N ILE A 191 14.48 -0.96 -14.55
CA ILE A 191 14.21 -0.89 -16.00
C ILE A 191 12.75 -0.49 -16.25
N VAL A 192 11.82 -1.05 -15.48
CA VAL A 192 10.38 -0.74 -15.57
C VAL A 192 10.14 0.74 -15.27
N TYR A 193 10.71 1.24 -14.17
CA TYR A 193 10.63 2.63 -13.75
C TYR A 193 11.20 3.58 -14.80
N GLN A 194 12.38 3.27 -15.37
CA GLN A 194 12.97 4.09 -16.44
C GLN A 194 12.04 4.23 -17.66
N ARG A 195 11.41 3.13 -18.08
CA ARG A 195 10.44 3.16 -19.19
C ARG A 195 9.20 3.98 -18.83
N LEU A 196 8.66 3.78 -17.63
CA LEU A 196 7.51 4.52 -17.11
C LEU A 196 7.82 6.02 -17.09
N ALA A 197 8.97 6.42 -16.54
CA ALA A 197 9.45 7.80 -16.52
C ALA A 197 9.59 8.43 -17.91
N GLU A 198 10.07 7.68 -18.91
CA GLU A 198 10.09 8.15 -20.30
C GLU A 198 8.69 8.38 -20.88
N HIS A 199 7.76 7.45 -20.65
CA HIS A 199 6.37 7.58 -21.10
C HIS A 199 5.69 8.79 -20.43
N THR A 200 5.87 8.96 -19.12
CA THR A 200 5.33 10.09 -18.35
C THR A 200 5.83 11.42 -18.91
N ARG A 201 7.15 11.56 -19.12
CA ARG A 201 7.73 12.79 -19.70
C ARG A 201 7.20 13.08 -21.10
N ARG A 202 7.05 12.06 -21.95
CA ARG A 202 6.50 12.22 -23.32
C ARG A 202 5.03 12.62 -23.31
N ARG A 203 4.19 12.05 -22.45
CA ARG A 203 2.77 12.41 -22.35
C ARG A 203 2.62 13.83 -21.81
N ARG A 204 3.32 14.16 -20.72
CA ARG A 204 3.33 15.50 -20.15
C ARG A 204 3.70 16.58 -21.17
N ALA A 205 4.77 16.37 -21.94
CA ALA A 205 5.17 17.33 -22.97
C ALA A 205 4.11 17.52 -24.06
N ARG A 206 3.33 16.48 -24.39
CA ARG A 206 2.21 16.58 -25.34
C ARG A 206 1.05 17.35 -24.73
N ASP A 207 0.69 17.06 -23.48
CA ASP A 207 -0.41 17.73 -22.77
C ASP A 207 -0.12 19.24 -22.63
N GLU A 208 1.08 19.61 -22.18
CA GLU A 208 1.51 21.01 -22.06
C GLU A 208 1.54 21.75 -23.42
N SER A 209 1.90 21.04 -24.50
CA SER A 209 1.88 21.61 -25.86
C SER A 209 0.46 21.85 -26.37
N VAL A 210 -0.50 21.00 -25.98
CA VAL A 210 -1.90 21.14 -26.34
C VAL A 210 -2.54 22.31 -25.58
N ASP A 211 -2.29 22.44 -24.28
CA ASP A 211 -2.82 23.55 -23.47
C ASP A 211 -2.34 24.92 -23.98
N GLY A 212 -1.06 25.04 -24.34
CA GLY A 212 -0.48 26.27 -24.91
C GLY A 212 -1.03 26.68 -26.28
N LEU A 213 -1.72 25.78 -27.00
CA LEU A 213 -2.43 26.09 -28.25
C LEU A 213 -3.81 26.70 -28.00
N PHE A 214 -4.43 26.46 -26.83
CA PHE A 214 -5.75 26.99 -26.48
C PHE A 214 -5.70 28.34 -25.76
N GLU A 215 -4.59 28.71 -25.12
CA GLU A 215 -4.41 30.01 -24.45
C GLU A 215 -4.10 31.20 -25.40
N GLN A 216 -3.85 30.94 -26.69
CA GLN A 216 -3.52 31.97 -27.70
C GLN A 216 -4.73 32.49 -28.51
N ARG A 217 -5.96 32.41 -27.98
CA ARG A 217 -7.19 32.91 -28.61
C ARG A 217 -7.98 33.84 -27.70
#